data_AF-A0A1I4GPD3-F1
#
_entry.id   AF-A0A1I4GPD3-F1
#
_cell.length_a   1.000
_cell.length_b   1.000
_cell.length_c   1.000
_cell.angle_alpha   90.00
_cell.angle_beta   90.00
_cell.angle_gamma   90.00
#
_symmetry.space_group_name_H-M   'P 1'
#
loop_
_entity.id
_entity.type
_entity.pdbx_description
1 polymer ?
#
loop_
_entity_poly.entity_id
_entity_poly.type
_entity_poly.pdbx_seq_one_letter_code
_entity_poly.pdbx_strand_id
1 'polypeptide(L)' 'MLTILLAIALAVVLALIFLRRRNLGFLMSLGSLLAALLMMIWMQNMGLLPGSQGPLSDARPQTLLDGPKRAPEAP' A
#
# COMPACT_ATOMS: atom_id res chain seq x y z
N MET A 1 -7.24 8.06 4.92
CA MET A 1 -8.51 7.47 5.42
C MET A 1 -8.44 5.95 5.47
N LEU A 2 -8.26 5.25 4.34
CA LEU A 2 -8.17 3.77 4.30
C LEU A 2 -7.02 3.17 5.12
N THR A 3 -5.83 3.78 5.10
CA THR A 3 -4.67 3.36 5.91
C THR A 3 -4.95 3.35 7.41
N ILE A 4 -5.65 4.37 7.90
CA ILE A 4 -6.01 4.52 9.31
C ILE A 4 -7.00 3.41 9.71
N LEU A 5 -8.00 3.14 8.86
CA LEU A 5 -8.96 2.06 9.07
C LEU A 5 -8.28 0.68 9.12
N LEU A 6 -7.32 0.42 8.22
CA LEU A 6 -6.54 -0.81 8.24
C LEU A 6 -5.67 -0.94 9.50
N ALA A 7 -5.03 0.15 9.95
CA ALA A 7 -4.24 0.14 11.17
C ALA A 7 -5.09 -0.18 12.40
N ILE A 8 -6.30 0.38 12.47
CA ILE A 8 -7.27 0.07 13.55
C ILE A 8 -7.68 -1.41 13.47
N ALA A 9 -8.01 -1.92 12.28
CA ALA A 9 -8.35 -3.33 12.10
C ALA A 9 -7.21 -4.26 12.55
N LEU A 10 -5.95 -3.93 12.22
CA LEU A 10 -4.77 -4.65 12.68
C LEU A 10 -4.67 -4.63 14.22
N ALA A 11 -4.84 -3.48 14.85
CA ALA A 11 -4.80 -3.35 16.31
C ALA A 11 -5.88 -4.19 17.00
N VAL A 12 -7.09 -4.24 16.44
CA VAL A 12 -8.19 -5.09 16.92
C VAL A 12 -7.83 -6.57 16.82
N VAL A 13 -7.24 -7.01 15.70
CA VAL A 13 -6.81 -8.41 15.55
C VAL A 13 -5.73 -8.77 16.57
N LEU A 14 -4.75 -7.88 16.79
CA LEU A 14 -3.71 -8.08 17.81
C LEU A 14 -4.30 -8.16 19.23
N ALA A 15 -5.27 -7.30 19.56
CA ALA A 15 -5.98 -7.35 20.83
C ALA A 15 -6.76 -8.66 21.00
N LEU A 16 -7.41 -9.16 19.94
CA LEU A 16 -8.10 -10.45 19.94
C LEU A 16 -7.14 -11.63 20.11
N ILE A 17 -5.92 -11.57 19.54
CA ILE A 17 -4.87 -12.58 19.75
C ILE A 17 -4.52 -12.65 21.23
N PHE A 18 -4.26 -11.48 21.83
CA PHE A 18 -3.86 -11.35 23.22
C PHE A 18 -4.95 -11.84 24.18
N LEU A 19 -6.20 -11.45 23.92
CA LEU A 19 -7.33 -11.68 24.83
C LEU A 19 -7.90 -13.10 24.71
N ARG A 20 -8.02 -13.63 23.48
CA ARG A 20 -8.79 -14.86 23.25
C ARG A 20 -7.95 -16.12 23.30
N ARG A 21 -6.63 -16.07 22.98
CA ARG A 21 -5.64 -17.18 22.88
C ARG A 21 -6.12 -18.50 22.23
N ARG A 22 -7.33 -18.54 21.70
CA ARG A 22 -8.02 -19.70 21.15
C ARG A 22 -8.02 -19.49 19.64
N ASN A 23 -7.38 -20.41 18.93
CA ASN A 23 -7.10 -20.36 17.48
C ASN A 23 -6.04 -19.32 17.06
N LEU A 24 -4.88 -19.38 17.72
CA LEU A 24 -3.72 -18.53 17.39
C LEU A 24 -3.36 -18.57 15.89
N GLY A 25 -3.37 -19.75 15.26
CA GLY A 25 -3.02 -19.88 13.84
C GLY A 25 -3.91 -19.06 12.89
N PHE A 26 -5.23 -19.07 13.11
CA PHE A 26 -6.17 -18.31 12.27
C PHE A 26 -5.99 -16.79 12.47
N LEU A 27 -5.85 -16.33 13.71
CA LEU A 27 -5.64 -14.91 13.98
C LEU A 27 -4.26 -14.43 13.50
N MET A 28 -3.23 -15.27 13.58
CA MET A 28 -1.89 -14.93 13.09
C MET A 28 -1.90 -14.78 11.56
N SER A 29 -2.59 -15.67 10.84
CA SER A 29 -2.80 -15.53 9.40
C SER A 29 -3.55 -14.25 9.05
N LEU A 30 -4.59 -13.91 9.81
CA LEU A 30 -5.38 -12.69 9.59
C LEU A 30 -4.55 -11.43 9.87
N GLY A 31 -3.75 -11.43 10.94
CA GLY A 31 -2.83 -10.35 11.28
C GLY A 31 -1.76 -10.14 10.21
N SER A 32 -1.15 -11.23 9.71
CA SER A 32 -0.17 -11.16 8.62
C SER A 32 -0.78 -10.60 7.33
N LEU A 33 -2.03 -10.95 7.02
CA LEU A 33 -2.72 -10.46 5.82
C LEU A 33 -3.02 -8.96 5.90
N LEU A 34 -3.46 -8.48 7.07
CA LEU A 34 -3.61 -7.05 7.35
C LEU A 34 -2.27 -6.31 7.27
N ALA A 35 -1.20 -6.87 7.85
CA ALA A 35 0.13 -6.27 7.81
C ALA A 35 0.66 -6.15 6.38
N ALA A 36 0.49 -7.18 5.55
CA ALA A 36 0.87 -7.16 4.14
C ALA A 36 0.11 -6.06 3.36
N LEU A 37 -1.20 -5.91 3.60
CA LEU A 37 -1.99 -4.84 2.98
C LEU A 37 -1.53 -3.45 3.42
N LEU A 38 -1.25 -3.24 4.72
CA LEU A 38 -0.70 -1.97 5.20
C LEU A 38 0.64 -1.65 4.55
N MET A 39 1.55 -2.64 4.46
CA MET A 39 2.85 -2.49 3.83
C MET A 39 2.71 -2.09 2.36
N MET A 40 1.78 -2.73 1.64
CA MET A 40 1.53 -2.42 0.24
C MET A 40 0.99 -1.00 0.04
N ILE A 41 0.03 -0.56 0.87
CA ILE A 41 -0.50 0.81 0.80
C ILE A 41 0.57 1.84 1.17
N TRP A 42 1.42 1.52 2.15
CA TRP A 42 2.56 2.36 2.52
C TRP A 42 3.54 2.52 1.35
N MET A 43 3.89 1.42 0.65
CA MET A 43 4.72 1.46 -0.56
C MET A 43 4.06 2.29 -1.67
N GLN A 44 2.73 2.21 -1.84
CA GLN A 44 2.02 3.03 -2.83
C GLN A 44 2.16 4.52 -2.52
N ASN A 45 1.93 4.89 -1.26
CA ASN A 45 2.04 6.27 -0.77
C ASN A 45 3.47 6.81 -0.87
N MET A 46 4.48 5.95 -0.82
CA MET A 46 5.87 6.36 -1.02
C MET A 46 6.30 6.42 -2.49
N GLY A 47 5.44 6.05 -3.45
CA GLY A 47 5.84 6.00 -4.86
C GLY A 47 6.74 4.80 -5.20
N LEU A 48 6.85 3.82 -4.31
CA LEU A 48 7.73 2.64 -4.48
C LEU A 48 7.13 1.57 -5.40
N LEU A 49 5.88 1.76 -5.83
CA LEU A 49 5.19 0.83 -6.71
C LEU A 49 5.13 1.40 -8.13
N PRO A 50 5.38 0.58 -9.17
CA PRO A 50 5.35 1.03 -10.55
C PRO A 50 3.95 1.59 -10.88
N GLY A 51 3.92 2.82 -11.39
CA GLY A 51 2.69 3.55 -11.71
C GLY A 51 2.12 4.41 -10.58
N SER A 52 2.70 4.43 -9.37
CA SER A 52 2.30 5.38 -8.33
C SER A 52 3.15 6.64 -8.34
N GLN A 53 2.52 7.82 -8.45
CA GLN A 53 3.20 9.08 -8.22
C GLN A 53 3.30 9.31 -6.72
N GLY A 54 4.49 9.08 -6.18
CA GLY A 54 4.79 9.46 -4.81
C GLY A 54 4.66 10.99 -4.62
N PRO A 55 4.48 11.45 -3.38
CA PRO A 55 4.26 12.86 -3.01
C PRO A 55 5.45 13.81 -3.29
N LEU A 56 6.51 13.32 -3.94
CA LEU A 56 7.71 14.07 -4.34
C LEU A 56 7.91 14.13 -5.86
N SER A 57 6.89 13.78 -6.67
CA SER A 57 7.04 13.72 -8.13
C SER A 57 6.46 14.97 -8.81
N ASP A 58 7.33 15.87 -9.30
CA ASP A 58 6.96 16.99 -10.17
C ASP A 58 6.52 16.54 -11.58
N ALA A 59 6.72 15.26 -11.91
CA ALA A 59 6.40 14.70 -13.22
C ALA A 59 5.15 13.80 -13.16
N ARG A 60 4.19 14.07 -14.07
CA ARG A 60 2.98 13.28 -14.38
C ARG A 60 3.32 11.79 -14.61
N PRO A 61 2.53 10.80 -14.14
CA PRO A 61 2.88 9.40 -14.28
C PRO A 61 2.65 8.98 -15.72
N GLN A 62 3.65 8.36 -16.32
CA GLN A 62 3.50 7.84 -17.68
C GLN A 62 2.62 6.59 -17.65
N THR A 63 1.55 6.65 -18.41
CA THR A 63 0.59 5.56 -18.60
C THR A 63 0.71 5.02 -20.02
N LEU A 64 0.15 3.83 -20.27
CA LEU A 64 0.11 3.21 -21.60
C LEU A 64 -0.63 4.06 -22.65
N LEU A 65 -1.32 5.13 -22.24
CA LEU A 65 -2.02 6.07 -23.11
C LEU A 65 -1.16 7.24 -23.59
N ASP A 66 0.03 7.47 -23.01
CA ASP A 66 0.81 8.68 -23.31
C ASP A 66 1.48 8.66 -24.70
N GLY A 67 1.34 7.57 -25.45
CA GLY A 67 1.90 7.43 -26.80
C GLY A 67 3.44 7.46 -26.81
N PRO A 68 4.08 7.11 -27.93
CA PRO A 68 5.53 7.19 -28.02
C PRO A 68 5.97 8.66 -27.86
N LYS A 69 6.82 8.91 -26.86
CA LYS A 69 7.39 10.23 -26.56
C LYS A 69 8.03 10.80 -27.82
N ARG A 70 7.38 11.79 -28.44
CA ARG A 70 7.91 12.46 -29.62
C ARG A 70 9.23 13.14 -29.23
N ALA A 71 10.28 12.88 -30.01
CA ALA A 71 11.62 13.40 -29.76
C ALA A 71 11.57 14.94 -29.68
N PRO A 72 12.39 15.57 -28.83
CA PRO A 72 12.40 17.02 -28.71
C PRO A 72 12.81 17.61 -30.06
N GLU A 73 11.93 18.43 -30.64
CA GLU A 73 12.27 19.23 -31.80
C GLU A 73 13.29 20.27 -31.34
N ALA A 74 14.54 20.07 -31.71
CA ALA A 74 15.58 21.09 -31.71
C ALA A 74 15.55 21.82 -33.06
N PRO A 75 16.04 23.06 -33.17
CA PRO A 75 16.35 24.08 -32.15
C PRO A 75 15.34 25.26 -32.12
#